data_AF-A0A3C0G1T1-F1
#
_entry.id   AF-A0A3C0G1T1-F1
#
_cell.length_a   1.000
_cell.length_b   1.000
_cell.length_c   1.000
_cell.angle_alpha   90.00
_cell.angle_beta   90.00
_cell.angle_gamma   90.00
#
_symmetry.space_group_name_H-M   'P 1'
#
loop_
_entity.id
_entity.type
_entity.pdbx_description
1 polymer ?
#
loop_
_entity_poly.entity_id
_entity_poly.type
_entity_poly.pdbx_seq_one_letter_code
_entity_poly.pdbx_strand_id
1 'polypeptide(L)'
;MNCKNCQNNLRTNYSYCPHCGAKVIRNRLTVKNLWHDATERFFNIDNTFLITFKHLFTKPDEVIGGYISGVRKKYLNPISYFTIAITFGGLFVYVCTEFFPNALDFDFLYQSGESMTEAEKMGQDFQKQWNTYLFKYQSL
;
A
#
# COMPACT_ATOMS: atom_id res chain seq x y z
N MET A 1 15.40 15.24 -25.03
CA MET A 1 15.07 15.04 -23.59
C MET A 1 15.21 13.57 -23.26
N ASN A 2 15.70 13.18 -22.09
CA ASN A 2 15.86 11.75 -21.77
C ASN A 2 14.58 11.17 -21.15
N CYS A 3 14.21 9.96 -21.53
CA CYS A 3 13.08 9.26 -20.93
C CYS A 3 13.42 8.87 -19.48
N LYS A 4 12.56 9.21 -18.52
CA LYS A 4 12.83 8.91 -17.11
C LYS A 4 12.74 7.42 -16.77
N ASN A 5 12.06 6.62 -17.60
CA ASN A 5 11.88 5.18 -17.41
C ASN A 5 13.01 4.35 -18.03
N CYS A 6 13.41 4.63 -19.28
CA CYS A 6 14.43 3.85 -20.00
C CYS A 6 15.73 4.62 -20.29
N GLN A 7 15.84 5.88 -19.84
CA GLN A 7 16.99 6.77 -20.03
C GLN A 7 17.38 7.06 -21.50
N ASN A 8 16.68 6.49 -22.47
CA ASN A 8 16.91 6.74 -23.90
C ASN A 8 16.57 8.17 -24.32
N ASN A 9 17.27 8.64 -25.36
CA ASN A 9 17.03 9.96 -25.94
C ASN A 9 15.65 10.02 -26.62
N LEU A 10 14.85 11.00 -26.22
CA LEU A 10 13.52 11.26 -26.74
C LEU A 10 13.47 12.63 -27.42
N ARG A 11 12.85 12.67 -28.61
CA ARG A 11 12.48 13.93 -29.26
C ARG A 11 11.36 14.62 -28.48
N THR A 12 11.42 15.95 -28.39
CA THR A 12 10.52 16.80 -27.59
C THR A 12 9.05 16.70 -27.99
N ASN A 13 8.74 16.27 -29.22
CA ASN A 13 7.37 16.16 -29.74
C ASN A 13 6.61 14.89 -29.32
N TYR A 14 7.28 13.87 -28.74
CA TYR A 14 6.61 12.63 -28.37
C TYR A 14 5.88 12.72 -27.02
N SER A 15 4.60 12.33 -26.99
CA SER A 15 3.79 12.20 -25.76
C SER A 15 3.99 10.86 -25.05
N TYR A 16 4.49 9.85 -25.76
CA TYR A 16 4.82 8.52 -25.25
C TYR A 16 6.20 8.11 -25.75
N CYS A 17 6.97 7.41 -24.93
CA CYS A 17 8.26 6.89 -25.35
C CYS A 17 8.09 5.67 -26.27
N PRO A 18 8.67 5.63 -27.48
CA PRO A 18 8.54 4.49 -28.39
C PRO A 18 9.26 3.23 -27.90
N HIS A 19 10.31 3.37 -27.07
CA HIS A 19 11.06 2.23 -26.53
C HIS A 19 10.37 1.58 -25.34
N CYS A 20 9.86 2.37 -24.39
CA CYS A 20 9.29 1.82 -23.16
C CYS A 20 7.77 1.98 -23.07
N GLY A 21 7.12 2.74 -23.94
CA GLY A 21 5.68 3.03 -23.88
C GLY A 21 5.27 3.92 -22.71
N ALA A 22 6.22 4.47 -21.93
CA ALA A 22 5.88 5.35 -20.82
C ALA A 22 5.39 6.71 -21.34
N LYS A 23 4.30 7.21 -20.75
CA LYS A 23 3.76 8.55 -20.98
C LYS A 23 4.76 9.59 -20.49
N VAL A 24 5.09 10.56 -21.34
CA VAL A 24 6.01 11.65 -20.99
C VAL A 24 5.24 12.69 -20.19
N ILE A 25 5.49 12.74 -18.89
CA ILE A 25 4.88 13.74 -18.01
C ILE A 25 5.61 15.07 -18.18
N ARG A 26 4.94 16.04 -18.80
CA ARG A 26 5.38 17.45 -18.89
C ARG A 26 4.79 18.33 -17.78
N ASN A 27 3.72 17.87 -17.14
CA ASN A 27 2.99 18.62 -16.11
C ASN A 27 3.51 18.29 -14.71
N ARG A 28 3.37 19.24 -13.78
CA ARG A 28 3.68 19.02 -12.36
C ARG A 28 2.78 17.91 -11.78
N LEU A 29 3.30 17.16 -10.81
CA LEU A 29 2.54 16.17 -10.06
C LEU A 29 1.47 16.89 -9.22
N THR A 30 0.20 16.76 -9.62
CA THR A 30 -0.95 17.33 -8.90
C THR A 30 -1.86 16.17 -8.47
N VAL A 31 -2.48 16.29 -7.30
CA VAL A 31 -3.40 15.26 -6.75
C VAL A 31 -4.50 14.88 -7.74
N LYS A 32 -5.04 15.85 -8.50
CA LYS A 32 -6.02 15.61 -9.57
C LYS A 32 -5.49 14.70 -10.68
N ASN A 33 -4.26 14.90 -11.12
CA ASN A 33 -3.63 14.07 -12.15
C ASN A 33 -3.32 12.67 -11.61
N LEU A 34 -2.95 12.55 -10.34
CA LEU A 34 -2.73 11.27 -9.68
C LEU A 34 -4.03 10.44 -9.59
N TRP A 35 -5.16 11.07 -9.28
CA TRP A 35 -6.46 10.42 -9.24
C TRP A 35 -6.87 9.92 -10.63
N HIS A 36 -6.74 10.76 -11.66
CA HIS A 36 -7.03 10.35 -13.03
C HIS A 36 -6.14 9.18 -13.48
N ASP A 37 -4.83 9.24 -13.21
CA ASP A 37 -3.89 8.15 -13.51
C ASP A 37 -4.22 6.88 -12.69
N ALA A 38 -4.75 7.02 -11.47
CA ALA A 38 -5.14 5.89 -10.62
C ALA A 38 -6.37 5.18 -11.18
N THR A 39 -7.45 5.90 -11.52
CA THR A 39 -8.66 5.30 -12.07
C THR A 39 -8.43 4.64 -13.42
N GLU A 40 -7.61 5.24 -14.30
CA GLU A 40 -7.28 4.69 -15.62
C GLU A 40 -6.48 3.38 -15.52
N ARG A 41 -5.67 3.23 -14.46
CA ARG A 41 -4.76 2.09 -14.28
C ARG A 41 -5.22 1.08 -13.24
N PHE A 42 -6.24 1.39 -12.45
CA PHE A 42 -6.76 0.52 -11.40
C PHE A 42 -7.21 -0.84 -11.95
N PHE A 43 -7.78 -0.86 -13.16
CA PHE A 43 -8.17 -2.11 -13.83
C PHE A 43 -7.01 -2.80 -14.58
N ASN A 44 -5.87 -2.13 -14.78
CA ASN A 44 -4.68 -2.70 -15.43
C ASN A 44 -3.67 -3.15 -14.36
N ILE A 45 -4.04 -4.15 -13.57
CA ILE A 45 -3.15 -4.80 -12.59
C ILE A 45 -2.22 -5.76 -13.36
N ASP A 46 -1.16 -5.20 -13.93
CA ASP A 46 -0.11 -5.93 -14.64
C ASP A 46 0.92 -6.56 -13.66
N ASN A 47 1.86 -7.34 -14.21
CA ASN A 47 3.07 -7.87 -13.53
C ASN A 47 3.90 -6.83 -12.75
N THR A 48 3.67 -5.54 -12.99
CA THR A 48 4.24 -4.41 -12.26
C THR A 48 3.91 -4.44 -10.77
N PHE A 49 2.79 -5.04 -10.35
CA PHE A 49 2.43 -5.17 -8.92
C PHE A 49 3.49 -5.97 -8.15
N LEU A 50 3.87 -7.15 -8.65
CA LEU A 50 4.85 -8.02 -8.00
C LEU A 50 6.24 -7.39 -7.95
N ILE A 51 6.63 -6.69 -9.02
CA ILE A 51 7.88 -5.92 -9.06
C ILE A 51 7.86 -4.83 -8.00
N THR A 52 6.78 -4.07 -7.92
CA THR A 52 6.61 -2.98 -6.95
C THR A 52 6.63 -3.53 -5.53
N PHE A 53 5.91 -4.62 -5.26
CA PHE A 53 5.91 -5.30 -3.97
C PHE A 53 7.33 -5.69 -3.56
N LYS A 54 8.06 -6.45 -4.39
CA LYS A 54 9.43 -6.87 -4.10
C LYS A 54 10.39 -5.69 -3.93
N HIS A 55 10.31 -4.69 -4.80
CA HIS A 55 11.17 -3.52 -4.74
C HIS A 55 10.83 -2.61 -3.56
N LEU A 56 9.59 -2.56 -3.09
CA LEU A 56 9.23 -1.78 -1.91
C LEU A 56 9.90 -2.36 -0.65
N PHE A 57 10.00 -3.69 -0.55
CA PHE A 57 10.73 -4.35 0.56
C PHE A 57 12.25 -4.30 0.41
N THR A 58 12.77 -4.39 -0.82
CA THR A 58 14.23 -4.48 -1.03
C THR A 58 14.89 -3.10 -1.22
N LYS A 59 14.22 -2.17 -1.92
CA LYS A 59 14.73 -0.88 -2.39
C LYS A 59 13.62 0.19 -2.44
N PRO A 60 13.07 0.62 -1.28
CA PRO A 60 11.96 1.58 -1.24
C PRO A 60 12.31 2.94 -1.85
N ASP A 61 13.55 3.39 -1.68
CA ASP A 61 14.05 4.67 -2.23
C ASP A 61 13.93 4.73 -3.76
N GLU A 62 14.23 3.62 -4.44
CA GLU A 62 14.14 3.56 -5.91
C GLU A 62 12.69 3.63 -6.40
N VAL A 63 11.74 3.07 -5.64
CA VAL A 63 10.32 3.10 -5.97
C VAL A 63 9.76 4.50 -5.78
N ILE A 64 10.02 5.11 -4.63
CA ILE A 64 9.50 6.43 -4.26
C ILE A 64 10.19 7.52 -5.10
N GLY A 65 11.53 7.54 -5.13
CA GLY A 65 12.32 8.46 -5.93
C GLY A 65 12.07 8.28 -7.43
N GLY A 66 11.91 7.04 -7.88
CA GLY A 66 11.48 6.73 -9.25
C GLY A 66 10.12 7.34 -9.58
N TYR A 67 9.14 7.21 -8.69
CA TYR A 67 7.82 7.78 -8.91
C TYR A 67 7.82 9.31 -8.93
N ILE A 68 8.52 9.94 -7.98
CA ILE A 68 8.69 11.41 -7.90
C ILE A 68 9.41 11.92 -9.15
N SER A 69 10.44 11.22 -9.60
CA SER A 69 11.14 11.57 -10.83
C SER A 69 10.19 11.49 -12.02
N GLY A 70 9.17 10.62 -12.03
CA GLY A 70 8.14 10.53 -13.05
C GLY A 70 8.12 9.20 -13.80
N VAL A 71 8.69 8.15 -13.21
CA VAL A 71 8.64 6.78 -13.74
C VAL A 71 7.25 6.19 -13.48
N ARG A 72 6.45 5.99 -14.54
CA ARG A 72 5.08 5.47 -14.41
C ARG A 72 4.87 4.05 -14.90
N LYS A 73 5.77 3.45 -15.69
CA LYS A 73 5.58 2.08 -16.20
C LYS A 73 6.30 1.02 -15.37
N LYS A 74 7.38 1.39 -14.67
CA LYS A 74 8.19 0.46 -13.87
C LYS A 74 7.54 0.05 -12.54
N TYR A 75 6.79 0.96 -11.93
CA TYR A 75 6.16 0.77 -10.63
C TYR A 75 4.69 1.14 -10.67
N LEU A 76 3.91 0.50 -9.81
CA LEU A 76 2.47 0.72 -9.66
C LEU A 76 2.22 2.13 -9.05
N ASN A 77 1.07 2.73 -9.37
CA ASN A 77 0.70 4.02 -8.78
C ASN A 77 0.49 3.86 -7.26
N PRO A 78 1.08 4.72 -6.40
CA PRO A 78 0.93 4.63 -4.95
C PRO A 78 -0.53 4.49 -4.48
N ILE A 79 -1.47 5.22 -5.10
CA ILE A 79 -2.90 5.16 -4.73
C ILE A 79 -3.45 3.76 -5.00
N SER A 80 -3.21 3.22 -6.20
CA SER A 80 -3.67 1.88 -6.57
C SER A 80 -3.05 0.81 -5.68
N TYR A 81 -1.78 0.95 -5.30
CA TYR A 81 -1.10 0.01 -4.40
C TYR A 81 -1.75 0.02 -3.01
N PHE A 82 -2.05 1.21 -2.50
CA PHE A 82 -2.71 1.39 -1.22
C PHE A 82 -4.14 0.83 -1.20
N THR A 83 -4.92 1.06 -2.26
CA THR A 83 -6.26 0.47 -2.40
C THR A 83 -6.19 -1.05 -2.36
N ILE A 84 -5.28 -1.66 -3.13
CA ILE A 84 -5.08 -3.11 -3.13
C ILE A 84 -4.71 -3.60 -1.73
N ALA A 85 -3.78 -2.92 -1.05
CA ALA A 85 -3.35 -3.29 0.30
C ALA A 85 -4.50 -3.23 1.32
N ILE A 86 -5.34 -2.19 1.28
CA ILE A 86 -6.53 -2.09 2.15
C ILE A 86 -7.52 -3.20 1.84
N THR A 87 -7.81 -3.45 0.56
CA THR A 87 -8.76 -4.49 0.17
C THR A 87 -8.31 -5.87 0.64
N PHE A 88 -7.03 -6.22 0.43
CA PHE A 88 -6.48 -7.48 0.93
C PHE A 88 -6.40 -7.53 2.45
N GLY A 89 -6.04 -6.43 3.11
CA GLY A 89 -6.00 -6.35 4.57
C GLY A 89 -7.38 -6.50 5.21
N GLY A 90 -8.38 -5.80 4.67
CA GLY A 90 -9.78 -5.92 5.11
C GLY A 90 -10.35 -7.31 4.85
N LEU A 91 -10.08 -7.89 3.68
CA LEU A 91 -10.46 -9.27 3.38
C LEU A 91 -9.78 -10.27 4.32
N PHE A 92 -8.49 -10.08 4.60
CA PHE A 92 -7.75 -10.92 5.54
C PHE A 92 -8.34 -10.85 6.95
N VAL A 93 -8.64 -9.66 7.45
CA VAL A 93 -9.32 -9.47 8.74
C VAL A 93 -10.68 -10.15 8.74
N TYR A 94 -11.51 -9.93 7.71
CA TYR A 94 -12.83 -10.55 7.58
C TYR A 94 -12.76 -12.08 7.60
N VAL A 95 -11.82 -12.66 6.85
CA VAL A 95 -11.60 -14.11 6.84
C VAL A 95 -11.14 -14.60 8.22
N CYS A 96 -10.23 -13.89 8.87
CA CYS A 96 -9.75 -14.28 10.19
C CYS A 96 -10.86 -14.20 11.25
N THR A 97 -11.71 -13.18 11.22
CA THR A 97 -12.81 -13.04 12.19
C THR A 97 -13.87 -14.13 12.05
N GLU A 98 -14.18 -14.55 10.82
CA GLU A 98 -15.22 -15.57 10.59
C GLU A 98 -14.71 -17.01 10.69
N PHE A 99 -13.50 -17.29 10.19
CA PHE A 99 -12.97 -18.66 10.16
C PHE A 99 -12.09 -19.00 11.37
N PHE A 100 -11.48 -18.00 12.02
CA PHE A 100 -10.56 -18.20 13.16
C PHE A 100 -10.80 -17.15 14.25
N PRO A 101 -11.97 -17.14 14.91
CA PRO A 101 -12.33 -16.12 15.90
C PRO A 101 -11.30 -15.95 17.04
N ASN A 102 -10.54 -17.00 17.36
CA ASN A 102 -9.54 -16.99 18.43
C ASN A 102 -8.09 -16.76 17.95
N ALA A 103 -7.83 -16.60 16.64
CA ALA A 103 -6.47 -16.40 16.12
C ALA A 103 -6.07 -14.93 16.02
N LEU A 104 -7.06 -14.01 16.03
CA LEU A 104 -6.84 -12.57 16.10
C LEU A 104 -6.75 -12.04 17.53
N ASP A 105 -7.05 -12.86 18.53
CA ASP A 105 -6.69 -12.56 19.91
C ASP A 105 -5.16 -12.61 19.99
N PHE A 106 -4.54 -11.43 20.08
CA PHE A 106 -3.10 -11.25 20.32
C PHE A 106 -2.71 -11.70 21.73
N ASP A 107 -3.09 -12.92 22.11
CA ASP A 107 -2.84 -13.52 23.43
C ASP A 107 -1.33 -13.61 23.71
N PHE A 108 -0.51 -13.70 22.66
CA PHE A 108 0.96 -13.64 22.73
C PHE A 108 1.51 -12.31 23.28
N LEU A 109 0.86 -11.17 23.03
CA LEU A 109 1.28 -9.86 23.57
C LEU A 109 0.82 -9.67 25.02
N TYR A 110 -0.04 -10.57 25.51
CA TYR A 110 -0.55 -10.54 26.86
C TYR A 110 0.35 -11.41 27.73
N GLN A 111 1.36 -10.78 28.35
CA GLN A 111 2.22 -11.47 29.31
C GLN A 111 1.37 -12.04 30.45
N SER A 112 1.11 -13.34 30.40
CA SER A 112 0.50 -14.14 31.47
C SER A 112 1.53 -14.41 32.57
N GLY A 113 2.06 -13.35 33.17
CA GLY A 113 2.89 -13.44 34.36
C GLY A 113 2.02 -13.45 35.61
N GLU A 114 2.18 -14.45 36.49
CA GLU A 114 1.44 -14.70 37.73
C GLU A 114 1.46 -13.57 38.80
N SER A 115 1.95 -12.37 38.47
CA SER A 115 2.00 -11.23 39.39
C SER A 115 1.52 -9.95 38.70
N MET A 116 0.21 -9.82 38.52
CA MET A 116 -0.41 -8.56 38.08
C MET A 116 -1.29 -8.00 39.21
N THR A 117 -0.99 -6.77 39.61
CA THR A 117 -1.79 -5.98 40.56
C THR A 117 -3.16 -5.63 39.95
N GLU A 118 -4.17 -5.36 40.78
CA GLU A 118 -5.54 -5.05 40.31
C GLU A 118 -5.60 -3.90 39.29
N ALA A 119 -4.71 -2.92 39.42
CA ALA A 119 -4.59 -1.80 38.48
C ALA A 119 -4.12 -2.26 37.08
N GLU A 120 -3.21 -3.24 37.03
CA GLU A 120 -2.71 -3.78 35.77
C GLU A 120 -3.75 -4.67 35.08
N LYS A 121 -4.56 -5.40 35.85
CA LYS A 121 -5.72 -6.15 35.32
C LYS A 121 -6.77 -5.23 34.70
N MET A 122 -7.09 -4.12 35.37
CA MET A 122 -8.02 -3.12 34.84
C MET A 122 -7.49 -2.45 33.56
N GLY A 123 -6.20 -2.09 33.53
CA GLY A 123 -5.56 -1.52 32.34
C GLY A 123 -5.61 -2.48 31.14
N GLN A 124 -5.39 -3.77 31.41
CA GLN A 124 -5.49 -4.80 30.38
C GLN A 124 -6.92 -5.09 29.91
N ASP A 125 -7.90 -5.11 30.82
CA ASP A 125 -9.32 -5.28 30.46
C ASP A 125 -9.83 -4.10 29.64
N PHE A 126 -9.40 -2.88 29.98
CA PHE A 126 -9.68 -1.69 29.18
C PHE A 126 -9.04 -1.79 27.80
N GLN A 127 -7.80 -2.26 27.71
CA GLN A 127 -7.10 -2.46 26.43
C GLN A 127 -7.77 -3.55 25.57
N LYS A 128 -8.25 -4.64 26.17
CA LYS A 128 -9.06 -5.66 25.49
C LYS A 128 -10.37 -5.08 24.97
N GLN A 129 -11.13 -4.39 25.81
CA GLN A 129 -12.37 -3.72 25.38
C GLN A 129 -12.09 -2.72 24.27
N TRP A 130 -11.05 -1.90 24.39
CA TRP A 130 -10.65 -0.92 23.40
C TRP A 130 -10.33 -1.57 22.05
N ASN A 131 -9.55 -2.64 22.05
CA ASN A 131 -9.24 -3.41 20.84
C ASN A 131 -10.51 -4.02 20.24
N THR A 132 -11.37 -4.66 21.04
CA THR A 132 -12.64 -5.22 20.56
C THR A 132 -13.55 -4.14 19.96
N TYR A 133 -13.62 -2.97 20.58
CA TYR A 133 -14.37 -1.83 20.06
C TYR A 133 -13.78 -1.33 18.74
N LEU A 134 -12.47 -1.16 18.64
CA LEU A 134 -11.80 -0.77 17.40
C LEU A 134 -12.07 -1.79 16.28
N PHE A 135 -11.90 -3.08 16.54
CA PHE A 135 -12.16 -4.13 15.55
C PHE A 135 -13.63 -4.14 15.09
N LYS A 136 -14.58 -3.93 16.01
CA LYS A 136 -16.01 -3.87 15.69
C LYS A 136 -16.40 -2.70 14.79
N TYR A 137 -15.73 -1.55 14.92
CA TYR A 137 -15.99 -0.36 14.09
C TYR A 137 -15.10 -0.27 12.84
N GLN A 138 -14.01 -1.04 12.77
CA GLN A 138 -13.17 -1.16 11.59
C GLN A 138 -13.78 -2.09 10.51
N SER A 139 -14.76 -2.93 10.90
CA SER A 139 -15.50 -3.82 10.00
C SER A 139 -16.83 -3.24 9.46
N LEU A 140 -17.17 -1.99 9.81
CA LEU A 140 -18.30 -1.21 9.27
C LEU A 140 -17.78 -0.20 8.23
#